data_AF-A0A380FEI0-F1
#
_entry.id   AF-A0A380FEI0-F1
#
_cell.length_a   1.000
_cell.length_b   1.000
_cell.length_c   1.000
_cell.angle_alpha   90.00
_cell.angle_beta   90.00
_cell.angle_gamma   90.00
#
_symmetry.space_group_name_H-M   'P 1'
#
loop_
_entity.id
_entity.type
_entity.pdbx_description
1 polymer ?
#
loop_
_entity_poly.entity_id
_entity_poly.type
_entity_poly.pdbx_seq_one_letter_code
_entity_poly.pdbx_strand_id
1 'polypeptide(L)'
;MIRWMLHIASKVLEDMSYDNAVDIMNQLSKQKVVSLLTLMNREDAKEIKALLHYEEDTAGGIMTTEYISLKATMPVKEALMHVKEQAPDAETIYVIFTVNDDKQLAGVLSLRDLIVAENDAYIEDIMSERVISANAADDQEDVAQKMRDYDFIAMPVVDYQDHLLGIITIDDILDVMDEEASEDYSRLAGVSDVDATNDSILKTATKRFAVVNHLDVLRHDYSNNIRFI
;
A
#
# COMPACT_ATOMS: atom_id res chain seq x y z
N MET A 1 29.16 5.15 18.33
CA MET A 1 28.91 5.57 16.93
C MET A 1 27.74 4.80 16.33
N ILE A 2 27.83 3.46 16.16
CA ILE A 2 26.76 2.64 15.56
C ILE A 2 25.40 2.74 16.29
N ARG A 3 25.39 2.64 17.62
CA ARG A 3 24.14 2.76 18.41
C ARG A 3 23.46 4.13 18.31
N TRP A 4 24.25 5.19 18.12
CA TRP A 4 23.72 6.54 17.97
C TRP A 4 23.09 6.74 16.59
N MET A 5 23.71 6.19 15.55
CA MET A 5 23.18 6.19 14.20
C MET A 5 21.87 5.39 14.09
N LEU A 6 21.78 4.23 14.76
CA LEU A 6 20.54 3.44 14.85
C LEU A 6 19.42 4.19 15.59
N HIS A 7 19.76 4.98 16.62
CA HIS A 7 18.77 5.77 17.33
C HIS A 7 18.23 6.94 16.50
N ILE A 8 19.08 7.58 15.70
CA ILE A 8 18.60 8.60 14.76
C ILE A 8 17.74 7.96 13.68
N ALA A 9 18.19 6.84 13.11
CA ALA A 9 17.43 6.12 12.10
C ALA A 9 16.06 5.68 12.63
N SER A 10 15.97 5.19 13.88
CA SER A 10 14.67 4.86 14.47
C SER A 10 13.78 6.08 14.61
N LYS A 11 14.32 7.24 15.01
CA LYS A 11 13.53 8.47 15.13
C LYS A 11 13.04 9.00 13.79
N VAL A 12 13.87 8.93 12.75
CA VAL A 12 13.45 9.29 11.39
C VAL A 12 12.30 8.39 10.93
N LEU A 13 12.39 7.08 11.16
CA LEU A 13 11.34 6.14 10.79
C LEU A 13 10.05 6.27 11.65
N GLU A 14 10.14 6.78 12.87
CA GLU A 14 8.95 7.13 13.68
C GLU A 14 8.22 8.37 13.15
N ASP A 15 8.95 9.28 12.47
CA ASP A 15 8.39 10.51 11.91
C ASP A 15 7.94 10.35 10.43
N MET A 16 8.00 9.13 9.89
CA MET A 16 7.54 8.77 8.53
C MET A 16 6.19 8.06 8.61
N SER A 17 5.41 8.08 7.53
CA SER A 17 4.23 7.22 7.43
C SER A 17 4.65 5.74 7.53
N TYR A 18 3.76 4.92 8.07
CA TYR A 18 4.11 3.55 8.45
C TYR A 18 4.40 2.66 7.24
N ASP A 19 3.71 2.84 6.12
CA ASP A 19 3.96 2.22 4.81
C ASP A 19 5.41 2.51 4.34
N ASN A 20 5.78 3.78 4.19
CA ASN A 20 7.12 4.20 3.84
C ASN A 20 8.20 3.66 4.79
N ALA A 21 7.91 3.60 6.10
CA ALA A 21 8.82 3.03 7.07
C ALA A 21 9.01 1.51 6.85
N VAL A 22 7.95 0.80 6.49
CA VAL A 22 7.96 -0.64 6.18
C VAL A 22 8.78 -0.91 4.92
N ASP A 23 8.63 -0.11 3.86
CA ASP A 23 9.38 -0.25 2.61
C ASP A 23 10.89 -0.15 2.84
N ILE A 24 11.30 0.86 3.62
CA ILE A 24 12.71 1.00 4.01
C ILE A 24 13.15 -0.23 4.82
N MET A 25 12.31 -0.74 5.71
CA MET A 25 12.65 -1.92 6.52
C MET A 25 12.78 -3.21 5.70
N ASN A 26 11.98 -3.39 4.64
CA ASN A 26 12.05 -4.54 3.74
C ASN A 26 13.41 -4.64 3.02
N GLN A 27 14.06 -3.50 2.77
CA GLN A 27 15.42 -3.44 2.19
C GLN A 27 16.55 -3.76 3.20
N LEU A 28 16.24 -3.92 4.49
CA LEU A 28 17.22 -4.15 5.55
C LEU A 28 17.33 -5.61 5.96
N SER A 29 18.47 -5.98 6.55
CA SER A 29 18.60 -7.30 7.16
C SER A 29 17.70 -7.41 8.39
N LYS A 30 17.14 -8.61 8.64
CA LYS A 30 16.27 -8.90 9.80
C LYS A 30 16.87 -8.43 11.14
N GLN A 31 18.19 -8.50 11.30
CA GLN A 31 18.89 -8.04 12.50
C GLN A 31 18.80 -6.52 12.69
N LYS A 32 18.88 -5.75 11.60
CA LYS A 32 18.71 -4.28 11.64
C LYS A 32 17.27 -3.90 11.93
N VAL A 33 16.30 -4.55 11.27
CA VAL A 33 14.87 -4.35 11.52
C VAL A 33 14.54 -4.55 13.00
N VAL A 34 14.93 -5.69 13.59
CA VAL A 34 14.73 -5.96 15.02
C VAL A 34 15.39 -4.91 15.91
N SER A 35 16.59 -4.43 15.54
CA SER A 35 17.29 -3.40 16.31
C SER A 35 16.57 -2.04 16.26
N LEU A 36 16.02 -1.66 15.11
CA LEU A 36 15.25 -0.42 14.93
C LEU A 36 13.94 -0.48 15.69
N LEU A 37 13.15 -1.54 15.53
CA LEU A 37 11.89 -1.75 16.25
C LEU A 37 12.07 -1.74 17.78
N THR A 38 13.22 -2.21 18.29
CA THR A 38 13.53 -2.18 19.73
C THR A 38 13.83 -0.77 20.26
N LEU A 39 14.27 0.14 19.39
CA LEU A 39 14.60 1.52 19.73
C LEU A 39 13.41 2.48 19.57
N MET A 40 12.39 2.04 18.81
CA MET A 40 11.17 2.79 18.56
C MET A 40 10.27 2.85 19.80
N ASN A 41 9.34 3.80 19.80
CA ASN A 41 8.25 3.77 20.77
C ASN A 41 7.33 2.54 20.51
N ARG A 42 6.53 2.17 21.51
CA ARG A 42 5.78 0.91 21.48
C ARG A 42 4.63 0.90 20.47
N GLU A 43 4.13 2.07 20.12
CA GLU A 43 2.96 2.23 19.26
C GLU A 43 3.39 2.09 17.80
N ASP A 44 4.34 2.90 17.35
CA ASP A 44 4.90 2.81 16.00
C ASP A 44 5.50 1.43 15.72
N ALA A 45 6.27 0.89 16.68
CA ALA A 45 6.85 -0.44 16.53
C ALA A 45 5.81 -1.55 16.41
N LYS A 46 4.60 -1.34 16.96
CA LYS A 46 3.50 -2.30 16.85
C LYS A 46 2.84 -2.21 15.47
N GLU A 47 2.58 -1.01 14.98
CA GLU A 47 1.95 -0.77 13.68
C GLU A 47 2.85 -1.20 12.53
N ILE A 48 4.10 -0.73 12.50
CA ILE A 48 5.10 -1.14 11.50
C ILE A 48 5.30 -2.65 11.49
N LYS A 49 5.36 -3.27 12.68
CA LYS A 49 5.49 -4.72 12.77
C LYS A 49 4.28 -5.45 12.20
N ALA A 50 3.07 -4.91 12.35
CA ALA A 50 1.88 -5.51 11.77
C ALA A 50 1.95 -5.48 10.24
N LEU A 51 2.34 -4.33 9.66
CA LEU A 51 2.49 -4.14 8.22
C LEU A 51 3.59 -5.02 7.60
N LEU A 52 4.72 -5.22 8.29
CA LEU A 52 5.80 -6.14 7.88
C LEU A 52 5.38 -7.61 7.69
N HIS A 53 4.14 -8.01 7.99
CA HIS A 53 3.63 -9.35 7.71
C HIS A 53 2.98 -9.50 6.34
N TYR A 54 2.64 -8.40 5.67
CA TYR A 54 2.10 -8.43 4.32
C TYR A 54 3.23 -8.54 3.29
N GLU A 55 2.90 -9.12 2.13
CA GLU A 55 3.82 -9.18 1.00
C GLU A 55 3.84 -7.80 0.33
N GLU A 56 5.03 -7.39 -0.14
CA GLU A 56 5.30 -6.04 -0.69
C GLU A 56 4.32 -5.67 -1.82
N ASP A 57 4.14 -6.55 -2.80
CA ASP A 57 3.31 -6.30 -3.99
C ASP A 57 1.79 -6.53 -3.78
N THR A 58 1.31 -6.42 -2.53
CA THR A 58 -0.11 -6.61 -2.20
C THR A 58 -0.72 -5.36 -1.62
N ALA A 59 -2.06 -5.24 -1.66
CA ALA A 59 -2.80 -4.17 -1.02
C ALA A 59 -2.40 -3.97 0.46
N GLY A 60 -2.12 -5.05 1.18
CA GLY A 60 -1.65 -4.98 2.57
C GLY A 60 -0.19 -4.53 2.72
N GLY A 61 0.63 -4.70 1.67
CA GLY A 61 2.02 -4.23 1.62
C GLY A 61 2.09 -2.72 1.40
N ILE A 62 1.24 -2.19 0.54
CA ILE A 62 1.19 -0.75 0.17
C ILE A 62 0.17 0.07 0.96
N MET A 63 -0.42 -0.47 2.04
CA MET A 63 -1.38 0.28 2.88
C MET A 63 -0.71 0.90 4.09
N THR A 64 -1.25 2.01 4.55
CA THR A 64 -0.99 2.57 5.88
C THR A 64 -2.14 2.32 6.85
N THR A 65 -1.82 2.27 8.16
CA THR A 65 -2.81 2.20 9.24
C THR A 65 -3.18 3.58 9.81
N GLU A 66 -2.61 4.66 9.27
CA GLU A 66 -2.81 6.05 9.69
C GLU A 66 -4.09 6.65 9.08
N TYR A 67 -5.22 5.98 9.24
CA TYR A 67 -6.52 6.43 8.73
C TYR A 67 -7.49 6.83 9.84
N ILE A 68 -8.43 7.70 9.50
CA ILE A 68 -9.54 8.06 10.40
C ILE A 68 -10.74 7.16 10.11
N SER A 69 -11.24 6.52 11.17
CA SER A 69 -12.50 5.77 11.12
C SER A 69 -13.50 6.25 12.18
N LEU A 70 -14.77 6.29 11.80
CA LEU A 70 -15.87 6.73 12.67
C LEU A 70 -16.89 5.61 12.85
N LYS A 71 -17.57 5.58 13.99
CA LYS A 71 -18.75 4.72 14.16
C LYS A 71 -19.95 5.31 13.42
N ALA A 72 -20.70 4.49 12.69
CA ALA A 72 -21.90 4.92 11.99
C ALA A 72 -22.94 5.59 12.91
N THR A 73 -23.03 5.13 14.17
CA THR A 73 -23.96 5.66 15.18
C THR A 73 -23.43 6.90 15.93
N MET A 74 -22.29 7.48 15.51
CA MET A 74 -21.71 8.66 16.16
C MET A 74 -22.46 9.93 15.71
N PRO A 75 -22.78 10.88 16.60
CA PRO A 75 -23.28 12.19 16.20
C PRO A 75 -22.19 13.00 15.47
N VAL A 76 -22.56 13.78 14.45
CA VAL A 76 -21.64 14.61 13.64
C VAL A 76 -20.75 15.51 14.50
N LYS A 77 -21.30 16.12 15.55
CA LYS A 77 -20.53 16.96 16.47
C LYS A 77 -19.39 16.21 17.16
N GLU A 78 -19.61 14.97 17.57
CA GLU A 78 -18.60 14.13 18.21
C GLU A 78 -17.56 13.67 17.18
N ALA A 79 -18.03 13.29 15.98
CA ALA A 79 -17.15 12.93 14.87
C ALA A 79 -16.20 14.05 14.48
N LEU A 80 -16.66 15.30 14.40
CA LEU A 80 -15.78 16.46 14.13
C LEU A 80 -14.70 16.65 15.20
N MET A 81 -15.03 16.38 16.48
CA MET A 81 -14.03 16.42 17.54
C MET A 81 -13.02 15.29 17.40
N HIS A 82 -13.48 14.08 17.07
CA HIS A 82 -12.62 12.92 16.87
C HIS A 82 -11.66 13.12 15.69
N VAL A 83 -12.16 13.58 14.55
CA VAL A 83 -11.35 13.92 13.37
C VAL A 83 -10.29 14.97 13.75
N LYS A 84 -10.67 16.00 14.51
CA LYS A 84 -9.71 17.04 14.92
C LYS A 84 -8.60 16.51 15.84
N GLU A 85 -8.91 15.53 16.68
CA GLU A 85 -7.95 14.90 17.58
C GLU A 85 -6.96 14.01 16.81
N GLN A 86 -7.44 13.25 15.82
CA GLN A 86 -6.63 12.31 15.03
C GLN A 86 -5.94 12.93 13.82
N ALA A 87 -6.42 14.07 13.31
CA ALA A 87 -5.90 14.73 12.12
C ALA A 87 -4.37 14.95 12.08
N PRO A 88 -3.66 15.23 13.19
CA PRO A 88 -2.21 15.41 13.15
C PRO A 88 -1.42 14.16 12.77
N ASP A 89 -1.98 12.97 13.05
CA ASP A 89 -1.31 11.67 12.90
C ASP A 89 -1.98 10.82 11.80
N ALA A 90 -2.84 11.41 10.98
CA ALA A 90 -3.55 10.73 9.91
C ALA A 90 -2.92 11.06 8.54
N GLU A 91 -2.77 10.04 7.70
CA GLU A 91 -2.28 10.15 6.33
C GLU A 91 -3.15 11.09 5.51
N THR A 92 -4.47 10.96 5.67
CA THR A 92 -5.42 11.89 5.06
C THR A 92 -6.66 12.05 5.92
N ILE A 93 -7.19 13.28 5.92
CA ILE A 93 -8.46 13.61 6.57
C ILE A 93 -9.59 13.78 5.55
N TYR A 94 -9.31 13.74 4.24
CA TYR A 94 -10.28 14.10 3.21
C TYR A 94 -11.33 13.03 2.98
N VAL A 95 -10.95 11.76 3.14
CA VAL A 95 -11.81 10.58 3.03
C VAL A 95 -11.85 9.93 4.40
N ILE A 96 -13.05 9.74 4.93
CA ILE A 96 -13.26 9.14 6.25
C ILE A 96 -14.09 7.89 6.05
N PHE A 97 -13.60 6.77 6.58
CA PHE A 97 -14.32 5.51 6.54
C PHE A 97 -15.16 5.34 7.80
N THR A 98 -16.28 4.63 7.68
CA THR A 98 -17.14 4.33 8.81
C THR A 98 -17.15 2.84 9.04
N VAL A 99 -17.24 2.46 10.32
CA VAL A 99 -17.28 1.07 10.74
C VAL A 99 -18.51 0.80 11.61
N ASN A 100 -18.96 -0.44 11.59
CA ASN A 100 -19.97 -0.95 12.52
C ASN A 100 -19.34 -1.34 13.86
N ASP A 101 -20.15 -1.86 14.79
CA ASP A 101 -19.66 -2.26 16.12
C ASP A 101 -18.70 -3.47 16.10
N ASP A 102 -18.75 -4.28 15.04
CA ASP A 102 -17.83 -5.38 14.79
C ASP A 102 -16.54 -4.92 14.06
N LYS A 103 -16.36 -3.60 13.86
CA LYS A 103 -15.25 -2.97 13.10
C LYS A 103 -15.23 -3.29 11.60
N GLN A 104 -16.34 -3.77 11.05
CA GLN A 104 -16.47 -3.99 9.62
C GLN A 104 -16.75 -2.66 8.91
N LEU A 105 -16.19 -2.51 7.71
CA LEU A 105 -16.41 -1.35 6.84
C LEU A 105 -17.91 -1.21 6.53
N ALA A 106 -18.48 -0.07 6.91
CA ALA A 106 -19.91 0.21 6.81
C ALA A 106 -20.24 1.34 5.83
N GLY A 107 -19.29 2.24 5.57
CA GLY A 107 -19.54 3.41 4.76
C GLY A 107 -18.32 4.29 4.55
N VAL A 108 -18.51 5.35 3.77
CA VAL A 108 -17.50 6.37 3.48
C VAL A 108 -18.17 7.73 3.40
N LEU A 109 -17.48 8.77 3.87
CA LEU A 109 -17.88 10.16 3.73
C LEU A 109 -16.67 11.05 3.51
N SER A 110 -16.88 12.22 2.90
CA SER A 110 -15.82 13.23 2.81
C SER A 110 -15.81 14.12 4.05
N LEU A 111 -14.66 14.72 4.35
CA LEU A 111 -14.59 15.78 5.37
C LEU A 111 -15.53 16.95 5.06
N ARG A 112 -15.74 17.23 3.78
CA ARG A 112 -16.68 18.27 3.34
C ARG A 112 -18.09 17.94 3.81
N ASP A 113 -18.55 16.71 3.62
CA ASP A 113 -19.89 16.26 4.03
C ASP A 113 -20.05 16.39 5.55
N LEU A 114 -19.01 16.01 6.30
CA LEU A 114 -19.00 16.14 7.76
C LEU A 114 -19.07 17.61 8.23
N ILE A 115 -18.39 18.54 7.54
CA ILE A 115 -18.39 19.96 7.91
C ILE A 115 -19.74 20.64 7.63
N VAL A 116 -20.44 20.25 6.56
CA VAL A 116 -21.72 20.87 6.17
C VAL A 116 -22.93 20.24 6.83
N ALA A 117 -22.78 19.08 7.45
CA ALA A 117 -23.86 18.37 8.13
C ALA A 117 -24.32 19.06 9.42
N GLU A 118 -25.58 18.80 9.80
CA GLU A 118 -26.13 19.27 11.07
C GLU A 118 -25.46 18.53 12.24
N ASN A 119 -25.15 19.26 13.31
CA ASN A 119 -24.37 18.74 14.44
C ASN A 119 -25.03 17.56 15.18
N ASP A 120 -26.35 17.48 15.14
CA ASP A 120 -27.18 16.46 15.80
C ASP A 120 -27.60 15.30 14.88
N ALA A 121 -27.25 15.36 13.59
CA ALA A 121 -27.36 14.21 12.69
C ALA A 121 -26.36 13.12 13.07
N TYR A 122 -26.63 11.88 12.68
CA TYR A 122 -25.71 10.75 12.84
C TYR A 122 -24.86 10.54 11.58
N ILE A 123 -23.69 9.93 11.74
CA ILE A 123 -22.82 9.59 10.61
C ILE A 123 -23.52 8.70 9.59
N GLU A 124 -24.34 7.75 10.04
CA GLU A 124 -25.15 6.89 9.17
C GLU A 124 -26.14 7.65 8.27
N ASP A 125 -26.58 8.84 8.69
CA ASP A 125 -27.51 9.67 7.92
C ASP A 125 -26.82 10.39 6.74
N ILE A 126 -25.49 10.53 6.79
CA ILE A 126 -24.71 11.34 5.83
C ILE A 126 -23.65 10.54 5.05
N MET A 127 -23.36 9.30 5.47
CA MET A 127 -22.39 8.43 4.79
C MET A 127 -22.97 7.76 3.54
N SER A 128 -22.09 7.34 2.64
CA SER A 128 -22.43 6.42 1.56
C SER A 128 -22.11 4.98 1.97
N GLU A 129 -23.11 4.10 1.96
CA GLU A 129 -22.95 2.66 2.22
C GLU A 129 -22.25 1.91 1.07
N ARG A 130 -22.24 2.48 -0.14
CA ARG A 130 -21.60 1.86 -1.30
C ARG A 130 -20.11 2.15 -1.28
N VAL A 131 -19.37 1.36 -0.51
CA VAL A 131 -17.91 1.44 -0.42
C VAL A 131 -17.30 0.39 -1.35
N ILE A 132 -16.31 0.82 -2.13
CA ILE A 132 -15.44 -0.08 -2.88
C ILE A 132 -14.15 -0.21 -2.07
N SER A 133 -13.73 -1.45 -1.83
CA SER A 133 -12.54 -1.78 -1.04
C SER A 133 -11.62 -2.74 -1.79
N ALA A 134 -10.38 -2.83 -1.34
CA ALA A 134 -9.44 -3.90 -1.68
C ALA A 134 -9.36 -4.92 -0.54
N ASN A 135 -9.15 -6.19 -0.86
CA ASN A 135 -8.72 -7.15 0.15
C ASN A 135 -7.22 -7.00 0.40
N ALA A 136 -6.74 -7.19 1.63
CA ALA A 136 -5.30 -7.07 1.93
C ALA A 136 -4.39 -8.02 1.11
N ALA A 137 -4.94 -9.08 0.54
CA ALA A 137 -4.22 -10.01 -0.33
C ALA A 137 -4.41 -9.74 -1.84
N ASP A 138 -5.16 -8.69 -2.22
CA ASP A 138 -5.29 -8.28 -3.62
C ASP A 138 -3.91 -7.82 -4.13
N ASP A 139 -3.65 -8.09 -5.41
CA ASP A 139 -2.45 -7.64 -6.12
C ASP A 139 -2.47 -6.10 -6.28
N GLN A 140 -1.32 -5.46 -6.13
CA GLN A 140 -1.21 -4.00 -6.24
C GLN A 140 -1.66 -3.45 -7.60
N GLU A 141 -1.46 -4.20 -8.71
CA GLU A 141 -1.90 -3.80 -10.05
C GLU A 141 -3.44 -3.72 -10.12
N ASP A 142 -4.12 -4.71 -9.53
CA ASP A 142 -5.58 -4.75 -9.45
C ASP A 142 -6.13 -3.58 -8.61
N VAL A 143 -5.46 -3.25 -7.50
CA VAL A 143 -5.82 -2.09 -6.67
C VAL A 143 -5.61 -0.79 -7.44
N ALA A 144 -4.47 -0.62 -8.09
CA ALA A 144 -4.15 0.56 -8.89
C ALA A 144 -5.19 0.77 -10.00
N GLN A 145 -5.61 -0.32 -10.67
CA GLN A 145 -6.65 -0.29 -11.69
C GLN A 145 -8.00 0.14 -11.10
N LYS A 146 -8.41 -0.42 -9.95
CA LYS A 146 -9.64 0.00 -9.25
C LYS A 146 -9.59 1.49 -8.86
N MET A 147 -8.49 1.96 -8.26
CA MET A 147 -8.38 3.37 -7.84
C MET A 147 -8.49 4.32 -9.04
N ARG A 148 -7.86 3.95 -10.16
CA ARG A 148 -7.93 4.71 -11.42
C ARG A 148 -9.35 4.72 -12.01
N ASP A 149 -10.03 3.58 -12.06
CA ASP A 149 -11.36 3.47 -12.69
C ASP A 149 -12.44 4.29 -11.99
N TYR A 150 -12.28 4.52 -10.70
CA TYR A 150 -13.22 5.26 -9.86
C TYR A 150 -12.73 6.65 -9.43
N ASP A 151 -11.58 7.10 -9.93
CA ASP A 151 -10.94 8.38 -9.57
C ASP A 151 -10.78 8.56 -8.04
N PHE A 152 -10.43 7.49 -7.32
CA PHE A 152 -10.28 7.52 -5.88
C PHE A 152 -8.96 8.14 -5.43
N ILE A 153 -9.03 9.00 -4.41
CA ILE A 153 -7.86 9.56 -3.74
C ILE A 153 -7.38 8.72 -2.56
N ALA A 154 -8.24 7.82 -2.06
CA ALA A 154 -7.93 6.83 -1.05
C ALA A 154 -8.87 5.63 -1.17
N MET A 155 -8.37 4.42 -0.94
CA MET A 155 -9.16 3.18 -0.95
C MET A 155 -9.01 2.43 0.38
N PRO A 156 -10.11 1.93 0.98
CA PRO A 156 -10.03 1.14 2.19
C PRO A 156 -9.56 -0.29 1.88
N VAL A 157 -8.70 -0.82 2.74
CA VAL A 157 -8.22 -2.21 2.69
C VAL A 157 -8.88 -2.99 3.82
N VAL A 158 -9.45 -4.15 3.48
CA VAL A 158 -10.18 -5.01 4.41
C VAL A 158 -9.64 -6.44 4.45
N ASP A 159 -9.93 -7.14 5.54
CA ASP A 159 -9.73 -8.60 5.60
C ASP A 159 -10.91 -9.37 4.95
N TYR A 160 -10.87 -10.70 4.99
CA TYR A 160 -11.95 -11.55 4.45
C TYR A 160 -13.27 -11.49 5.24
N GLN A 161 -13.29 -10.83 6.40
CA GLN A 161 -14.46 -10.60 7.22
C GLN A 161 -14.93 -9.14 7.15
N ASP A 162 -14.43 -8.37 6.16
CA ASP A 162 -14.71 -6.95 5.94
C ASP A 162 -14.23 -6.02 7.06
N HIS A 163 -13.33 -6.46 7.95
CA HIS A 163 -12.73 -5.56 8.94
C HIS A 163 -11.81 -4.57 8.24
N LEU A 164 -11.98 -3.28 8.54
CA LEU A 164 -11.10 -2.23 8.03
C LEU A 164 -9.70 -2.37 8.65
N LEU A 165 -8.70 -2.59 7.81
CA LEU A 165 -7.31 -2.80 8.22
C LEU A 165 -6.45 -1.55 8.02
N GLY A 166 -6.65 -0.86 6.89
CA GLY A 166 -5.80 0.23 6.42
C GLY A 166 -6.43 0.98 5.26
N ILE A 167 -5.66 1.93 4.72
CA ILE A 167 -6.00 2.65 3.50
C ILE A 167 -4.80 2.70 2.56
N ILE A 168 -5.06 2.85 1.27
CA ILE A 168 -4.06 3.11 0.23
C ILE A 168 -4.37 4.47 -0.36
N THR A 169 -3.37 5.32 -0.52
CA THR A 169 -3.52 6.66 -1.09
C THR A 169 -3.23 6.66 -2.59
N ILE A 170 -3.65 7.73 -3.27
CA ILE A 170 -3.40 7.85 -4.70
C ILE A 170 -1.91 8.06 -5.02
N ASP A 171 -1.14 8.69 -4.14
CA ASP A 171 0.29 8.87 -4.34
C ASP A 171 1.06 7.54 -4.33
N ASP A 172 0.75 6.62 -3.41
CA ASP A 172 1.33 5.27 -3.41
C ASP A 172 0.99 4.52 -4.72
N ILE A 173 -0.26 4.65 -5.19
CA ILE A 173 -0.68 4.05 -6.46
C ILE A 173 0.06 4.63 -7.67
N LEU A 174 0.48 5.91 -7.63
CA LEU A 174 1.27 6.48 -8.71
C LEU A 174 2.65 5.80 -8.80
N ASP A 175 3.25 5.47 -7.66
CA ASP A 175 4.52 4.77 -7.61
C ASP A 175 4.37 3.31 -8.10
N VAL A 176 3.32 2.60 -7.65
CA VAL A 176 2.96 1.26 -8.15
C VAL A 176 2.80 1.25 -9.67
N MET A 177 2.13 2.26 -10.23
CA MET A 177 1.93 2.36 -11.69
C MET A 177 3.25 2.50 -12.45
N ASP A 178 4.22 3.22 -11.89
CA ASP A 178 5.55 3.38 -12.50
C ASP A 178 6.39 2.10 -12.36
N GLU A 179 6.27 1.40 -11.23
CA GLU A 179 6.91 0.11 -10.97
C GLU A 179 6.40 -0.97 -11.93
N GLU A 180 5.08 -1.16 -12.03
CA GLU A 180 4.47 -2.14 -12.94
C GLU A 180 4.80 -1.86 -14.40
N ALA A 181 4.83 -0.58 -14.80
CA ALA A 181 5.27 -0.20 -16.13
C ALA A 181 6.74 -0.62 -16.38
N SER A 182 7.62 -0.37 -15.41
CA SER A 182 9.04 -0.75 -15.48
C SER A 182 9.23 -2.27 -15.52
N GLU A 183 8.44 -3.01 -14.74
CA GLU A 183 8.39 -4.47 -14.74
C GLU A 183 8.00 -5.01 -16.11
N ASP A 184 6.92 -4.49 -16.69
CA ASP A 184 6.42 -4.91 -18.00
C ASP A 184 7.42 -4.64 -19.11
N TYR A 185 8.07 -3.47 -19.10
CA TYR A 185 9.17 -3.18 -20.03
C TYR A 185 10.32 -4.17 -19.87
N SER A 186 10.66 -4.53 -18.63
CA SER A 186 11.74 -5.47 -18.32
C SER A 186 11.40 -6.89 -18.78
N ARG A 187 10.16 -7.33 -18.55
CA ARG A 187 9.59 -8.60 -19.04
C ARG A 187 9.63 -8.65 -20.58
N LEU A 188 9.20 -7.58 -21.27
CA LEU A 188 9.27 -7.46 -22.73
C LEU A 188 10.72 -7.46 -23.27
N ALA A 189 11.64 -6.83 -22.55
CA ALA A 189 13.06 -6.78 -22.90
C ALA A 189 13.81 -8.10 -22.62
N GLY A 190 13.14 -9.11 -22.04
CA GLY A 190 13.75 -10.38 -21.68
C GLY A 190 14.72 -10.26 -20.52
N VAL A 191 14.44 -9.39 -19.56
CA VAL A 191 15.21 -9.21 -18.33
C VAL A 191 14.25 -9.29 -17.17
N SER A 192 14.07 -10.47 -16.60
CA SER A 192 13.05 -10.73 -15.58
C SER A 192 13.41 -10.25 -14.17
N ASP A 193 14.27 -9.24 -14.02
CA ASP A 193 14.71 -8.71 -12.71
C ASP A 193 15.66 -7.53 -12.93
N VAL A 194 15.21 -6.29 -12.73
CA VAL A 194 16.05 -5.10 -12.89
C VAL A 194 15.89 -4.15 -11.70
N ASP A 195 16.56 -4.46 -10.60
CA ASP A 195 17.09 -3.42 -9.70
C ASP A 195 18.13 -2.60 -10.49
N ALA A 196 17.66 -1.59 -11.24
CA ALA A 196 18.44 -0.91 -12.27
C ALA A 196 19.60 -0.05 -11.74
N THR A 197 19.69 0.16 -10.43
CA THR A 197 20.65 1.12 -9.86
C THR A 197 21.97 0.48 -9.44
N ASN A 198 22.09 -0.85 -9.35
CA ASN A 198 23.31 -1.50 -8.82
C ASN A 198 23.77 -2.80 -9.51
N ASP A 199 23.05 -3.30 -10.52
CA ASP A 199 23.48 -4.54 -11.19
C ASP A 199 24.69 -4.29 -12.13
N SER A 200 25.75 -5.08 -11.96
CA SER A 200 26.94 -5.03 -12.82
C SER A 200 26.58 -5.39 -14.26
N ILE A 201 27.17 -4.67 -15.24
CA ILE A 201 26.96 -4.83 -16.70
C ILE A 201 26.99 -6.31 -17.15
N LEU A 202 27.85 -7.13 -16.55
CA LEU A 202 27.97 -8.56 -16.85
C LEU A 202 26.74 -9.37 -16.43
N LYS A 203 26.13 -9.04 -15.29
CA LYS A 203 24.96 -9.74 -14.75
C LYS A 203 23.72 -9.45 -15.59
N THR A 204 23.52 -8.19 -16.00
CA THR A 204 22.48 -7.78 -16.94
C THR A 204 22.64 -8.45 -18.31
N ALA A 205 23.87 -8.54 -18.84
CA ALA A 205 24.15 -9.20 -20.11
C ALA A 205 23.82 -10.71 -20.07
N THR A 206 24.10 -11.37 -18.95
CA THR A 206 23.84 -12.81 -18.79
C THR A 206 22.34 -13.10 -18.71
N LYS A 207 21.58 -12.28 -17.97
CA LYS A 207 20.10 -12.36 -17.91
C LYS A 207 19.48 -12.21 -19.30
N ARG A 208 19.92 -11.21 -20.08
CA ARG A 208 19.48 -10.98 -21.47
C ARG A 208 19.80 -12.15 -22.41
N PHE A 209 20.98 -12.76 -22.27
CA PHE A 209 21.39 -13.89 -23.10
C PHE A 209 20.50 -15.12 -22.90
N ALA A 210 19.99 -15.35 -21.68
CA ALA A 210 19.10 -16.46 -21.39
C ALA A 210 17.77 -16.33 -22.16
N VAL A 211 17.18 -15.13 -22.21
CA VAL A 211 15.93 -14.90 -22.95
C VAL A 211 16.14 -14.93 -24.46
N VAL A 212 17.24 -14.38 -24.97
CA VAL A 212 17.59 -14.46 -26.40
C VAL A 212 17.75 -15.92 -26.86
N ASN A 213 18.44 -16.76 -26.09
CA ASN A 213 18.56 -18.18 -26.39
C ASN A 213 17.19 -18.89 -26.41
N HIS A 214 16.29 -18.54 -25.49
CA HIS A 214 14.97 -19.14 -25.46
C HIS A 214 14.13 -18.76 -26.70
N LEU A 215 14.20 -17.50 -27.13
CA LEU A 215 13.55 -17.01 -28.35
C LEU A 215 14.16 -17.64 -29.62
N ASP A 216 15.47 -17.85 -29.67
CA ASP A 216 16.15 -18.50 -30.80
C ASP A 216 15.78 -19.99 -30.92
N VAL A 217 15.61 -20.71 -29.81
CA VAL A 217 15.12 -22.09 -29.79
C VAL A 217 13.69 -22.16 -30.35
N LEU A 218 12.80 -21.26 -29.90
CA LEU A 218 11.44 -21.19 -30.43
C LEU A 218 11.44 -20.88 -31.94
N ARG A 219 12.28 -19.94 -32.39
CA ARG A 219 12.45 -19.62 -33.81
C ARG A 219 12.95 -20.82 -34.63
N HIS A 220 13.83 -21.66 -34.06
CA HIS A 220 14.32 -22.87 -34.72
C HIS A 220 13.21 -23.93 -34.85
N ASP A 221 12.40 -24.13 -33.82
CA ASP A 221 11.28 -25.09 -33.82
C ASP A 221 10.15 -24.68 -34.80
N TYR A 222 9.84 -23.39 -34.92
CA TYR A 222 8.87 -22.91 -35.93
C TYR A 222 9.38 -23.05 -37.37
N SER A 223 10.70 -23.01 -37.60
CA SER A 223 11.28 -23.19 -38.95
C SER A 223 11.22 -24.65 -39.44
N ASN A 224 11.22 -25.62 -38.51
CA ASN A 224 11.11 -27.05 -38.84
C ASN A 224 9.66 -27.51 -39.06
N ASN A 225 8.67 -26.77 -38.56
CA ASN A 225 7.25 -27.14 -38.70
C ASN A 225 6.59 -26.66 -40.01
N ILE A 226 7.28 -25.85 -40.83
CA ILE A 226 6.76 -25.36 -42.12
C ILE A 226 7.13 -26.29 -43.30
N ARG A 227 7.79 -27.44 -43.05
CA ARG A 227 8.13 -28.42 -44.10
C ARG A 227 7.15 -29.59 -44.26
N PHE A 228 6.01 -29.57 -43.59
CA PHE A 228 4.95 -30.58 -43.77
C PHE A 228 3.56 -29.94 -43.89
N ILE A 229 3.36 -29.11 -44.93
CA ILE A 229 2.06 -28.91 -45.59
C ILE A 229 2.30 -28.70 -47.08
#